data_AF-A0A916QQC9-F1
#
_entry.id   AF-A0A916QQC9-F1
#
_cell.length_a   1.000
_cell.length_b   1.000
_cell.length_c   1.000
_cell.angle_alpha   90.00
_cell.angle_beta   90.00
_cell.angle_gamma   90.00
#
_symmetry.space_group_name_H-M   'P 1'
#
loop_
_entity.id
_entity.type
_entity.pdbx_description
1 polymer ?
#
loop_
_entity_poly.entity_id
_entity_poly.type
_entity_poly.pdbx_seq_one_letter_code
_entity_poly.pdbx_strand_id
1 'polypeptide(L)'
;MLGKIASLLSFLGIGLYFTGWIYRWAYFSYFKLEVTTLDLPLESFLIAPIQVFFGNLSGGEFCTLFRTILVAIASVIIVPIIFNLFHLIKFFTRKLDITLNKRGLKFLRCLKNKHPETYRKIRSCIDFPKFNYHKYDKALINEIVVISWLLTTLFFLSKIKGNIDARRDSYRDTSFLPVVTLITPENRLPLGRKIDDLGDDPNINNFRIIGDIELYEELLLRDYNNKTDPNFPEVTWRLLLDRNGQYYIFPSPLKKDVPSNVSPPVVVIQQSDLGEYTVILSSEAPS
;
A
#
# COMPACT_ATOMS: atom_id res chain seq x y z
N MET A 1 16.80 4.41 -32.81
CA MET A 1 16.18 3.31 -32.02
C MET A 1 16.59 3.35 -30.55
N LEU A 2 17.87 3.59 -30.22
CA LEU A 2 18.37 3.68 -28.83
C LEU A 2 17.54 4.59 -27.92
N GLY A 3 17.18 5.79 -28.36
CA GLY A 3 16.38 6.73 -27.54
C GLY A 3 14.97 6.21 -27.18
N LYS A 4 14.32 5.44 -28.05
CA LYS A 4 13.01 4.84 -27.75
C LYS A 4 13.12 3.70 -26.74
N ILE A 5 14.18 2.90 -26.85
CA ILE A 5 14.47 1.81 -25.92
C ILE A 5 14.83 2.38 -24.53
N ALA A 6 15.68 3.42 -24.48
CA ALA A 6 16.04 4.10 -23.23
C ALA A 6 14.83 4.74 -22.55
N SER A 7 13.94 5.37 -23.33
CA SER A 7 12.68 5.90 -22.81
C SER A 7 11.79 4.80 -22.24
N LEU A 8 11.62 3.69 -22.96
CA LEU A 8 10.82 2.55 -22.50
C LEU A 8 11.40 1.95 -21.20
N LEU A 9 12.72 1.76 -21.13
CA LEU A 9 13.38 1.27 -19.93
C LEU A 9 13.21 2.22 -18.75
N SER A 10 13.27 3.53 -18.99
CA SER A 10 13.08 4.54 -17.94
C SER A 10 11.66 4.48 -17.39
N PHE A 11 10.65 4.42 -18.26
CA PHE A 11 9.26 4.26 -17.84
C PHE A 11 9.01 2.94 -17.10
N LEU A 12 9.62 1.84 -17.56
CA LEU A 12 9.54 0.56 -16.87
C LEU A 12 10.17 0.66 -15.48
N GLY A 13 11.36 1.25 -15.35
CA GLY A 13 12.03 1.44 -14.06
C GLY A 13 11.21 2.27 -13.08
N ILE A 14 10.64 3.39 -13.53
CA ILE A 14 9.75 4.23 -12.71
C ILE A 14 8.50 3.45 -12.29
N GLY A 15 7.87 2.73 -13.22
CA GLY A 15 6.69 1.90 -12.92
C GLY A 15 6.98 0.79 -11.92
N LEU A 16 8.12 0.11 -12.06
CA LEU A 16 8.57 -0.92 -11.12
C LEU A 16 8.84 -0.30 -9.74
N TYR A 17 9.62 0.78 -9.66
CA TYR A 17 9.90 1.45 -8.40
C TYR A 17 8.62 1.90 -7.69
N PHE A 18 7.68 2.53 -8.41
CA PHE A 18 6.38 2.92 -7.88
C PHE A 18 5.58 1.71 -7.34
N THR A 19 5.55 0.62 -8.11
CA THR A 19 4.88 -0.64 -7.72
C THR A 19 5.47 -1.20 -6.42
N GLY A 20 6.80 -1.24 -6.33
CA GLY A 20 7.50 -1.75 -5.16
C GLY A 20 7.31 -0.88 -3.93
N TRP A 21 7.29 0.45 -4.11
CA TRP A 21 7.00 1.41 -3.05
C TRP A 21 5.60 1.19 -2.46
N ILE A 22 4.57 1.12 -3.31
CA ILE A 22 3.19 0.92 -2.87
C ILE A 22 2.99 -0.45 -2.22
N TYR A 23 3.62 -1.49 -2.77
CA TYR A 23 3.59 -2.84 -2.19
C TYR A 23 4.11 -2.83 -0.75
N ARG A 24 5.29 -2.24 -0.52
CA ARG A 24 5.90 -2.18 0.81
C ARG A 24 5.13 -1.31 1.77
N TRP A 25 4.66 -0.16 1.28
CA TRP A 25 3.80 0.71 2.07
C TRP A 25 2.59 -0.05 2.58
N ALA A 26 1.91 -0.81 1.72
CA ALA A 26 0.78 -1.64 2.12
C ALA A 26 1.19 -2.77 3.08
N TYR A 27 2.30 -3.47 2.78
CA TYR A 27 2.78 -4.59 3.57
C TYR A 27 3.15 -4.19 5.00
N PHE A 28 4.00 -3.17 5.18
CA PHE A 28 4.45 -2.72 6.50
C PHE A 28 3.37 -1.93 7.26
N SER A 29 2.47 -1.24 6.56
CA SER A 29 1.33 -0.58 7.20
C SER A 29 0.38 -1.57 7.89
N TYR A 30 0.30 -2.81 7.41
CA TYR A 30 -0.43 -3.87 8.11
C TYR A 30 0.14 -4.14 9.51
N PHE A 31 1.46 -4.04 9.68
CA PHE A 31 2.16 -4.18 10.96
C PHE A 31 2.33 -2.84 11.72
N LYS A 32 1.60 -1.79 11.30
CA LYS A 32 1.69 -0.42 11.85
C LYS A 32 3.09 0.21 11.77
N LEU A 33 3.93 -0.29 10.86
CA LEU A 33 5.25 0.29 10.59
C LEU A 33 5.17 1.25 9.40
N GLU A 34 5.78 2.42 9.56
CA GLU A 34 5.91 3.39 8.48
C GLU A 34 7.13 3.06 7.62
N VAL A 35 6.94 2.91 6.31
CA VAL A 35 8.05 2.57 5.40
C VAL A 35 9.14 3.65 5.38
N THR A 36 8.78 4.92 5.61
CA THR A 36 9.71 6.04 5.65
C THR A 36 10.63 6.03 6.86
N THR A 37 10.26 5.32 7.94
CA THR A 37 11.12 5.16 9.12
C THR A 37 12.03 3.94 9.03
N LEU A 38 11.80 3.07 8.04
CA LEU A 38 12.59 1.86 7.83
C LEU A 38 13.70 2.14 6.81
N ASP A 39 14.95 1.82 7.15
CA ASP A 39 16.08 1.93 6.23
C ASP A 39 16.13 0.72 5.29
N LEU A 40 15.33 0.82 4.23
CA LEU A 40 15.16 -0.23 3.24
C LEU A 40 16.05 0.03 2.01
N PRO A 41 16.85 -0.96 1.57
CA PRO A 41 17.74 -0.78 0.41
C PRO A 41 16.95 -0.55 -0.87
N LEU A 42 17.45 0.30 -1.77
CA LEU A 42 16.73 0.71 -2.98
C LEU A 42 16.42 -0.49 -3.90
N GLU A 43 17.34 -1.45 -3.98
CA GLU A 43 17.23 -2.68 -4.77
C GLU A 43 15.97 -3.47 -4.42
N SER A 44 15.61 -3.42 -3.15
CA SER A 44 14.48 -4.19 -2.65
C SER A 44 13.12 -3.62 -3.08
N PHE A 45 13.08 -2.34 -3.50
CA PHE A 45 11.92 -1.75 -4.20
C PHE A 45 11.82 -2.17 -5.67
N LEU A 46 12.89 -2.69 -6.27
CA LEU A 46 12.87 -3.25 -7.62
C LEU A 46 12.56 -4.76 -7.64
N ILE A 47 12.79 -5.45 -6.52
CA ILE A 47 12.46 -6.88 -6.35
C ILE A 47 10.98 -7.05 -5.96
N ALA A 48 10.44 -6.21 -5.08
CA ALA A 48 9.03 -6.29 -4.65
C ALA A 48 8.00 -6.34 -5.81
N PRO A 49 8.16 -5.58 -6.92
CA PRO A 49 7.30 -5.68 -8.10
C PRO A 49 7.24 -7.07 -8.72
N ILE A 50 8.31 -7.87 -8.64
CA ILE A 50 8.32 -9.23 -9.15
C ILE A 50 7.29 -10.07 -8.38
N GLN A 51 7.25 -9.95 -7.05
CA GLN A 51 6.25 -10.61 -6.21
C GLN A 51 4.84 -10.08 -6.48
N VAL A 52 4.71 -8.79 -6.82
CA VAL A 52 3.43 -8.18 -7.20
C VAL A 52 2.84 -8.79 -8.46
N PHE A 53 3.65 -8.96 -9.51
CA PHE A 53 3.18 -9.44 -10.81
C PHE A 53 3.14 -10.96 -10.93
N PHE A 54 4.14 -11.65 -10.38
CA PHE A 54 4.33 -13.09 -10.55
C PHE A 54 3.95 -13.91 -9.31
N GLY A 55 3.82 -13.28 -8.14
CA GLY A 55 3.55 -13.99 -6.87
C GLY A 55 4.72 -14.88 -6.44
N ASN A 56 4.47 -15.78 -5.49
CA ASN A 56 5.45 -16.80 -5.14
C ASN A 56 5.36 -17.98 -6.13
N LEU A 57 6.19 -17.95 -7.17
CA LEU A 57 6.25 -19.01 -8.19
C LEU A 57 6.57 -20.39 -7.59
N SER A 58 7.33 -20.44 -6.49
CA SER A 58 7.69 -21.68 -5.80
C SER A 58 6.55 -22.23 -4.94
N GLY A 59 5.56 -21.40 -4.57
CA GLY A 59 4.41 -21.78 -3.74
C GLY A 59 3.13 -22.10 -4.51
N GLY A 60 3.19 -22.17 -5.85
CA GLY A 60 2.03 -22.52 -6.69
C GLY A 60 0.97 -21.43 -6.84
N GLU A 61 1.28 -20.16 -6.51
CA GLU A 61 0.33 -19.03 -6.58
C GLU A 61 0.05 -18.53 -8.03
N PHE A 62 -0.26 -19.42 -8.98
CA PHE A 62 -0.58 -19.08 -10.38
C PHE A 62 -1.76 -18.09 -10.51
N CYS A 63 -2.63 -18.04 -9.51
CA CYS A 63 -3.73 -17.08 -9.41
C CYS A 63 -3.24 -15.61 -9.45
N THR A 64 -2.05 -15.31 -8.91
CA THR A 64 -1.50 -13.94 -8.91
C THR A 64 -1.13 -13.52 -10.33
N LEU A 65 -0.44 -14.40 -11.07
CA LEU A 65 -0.08 -14.16 -12.47
C LEU A 65 -1.33 -13.99 -13.34
N PHE A 66 -2.33 -14.85 -13.16
CA PHE A 66 -3.59 -14.74 -13.90
C PHE A 66 -4.32 -13.43 -13.59
N ARG A 67 -4.36 -13.00 -12.33
CA ARG A 67 -4.93 -11.70 -11.93
C ARG A 67 -4.20 -10.55 -12.62
N THR A 68 -2.86 -10.58 -12.66
CA THR A 68 -2.06 -9.57 -13.35
C THR A 68 -2.38 -9.51 -14.84
N ILE A 69 -2.47 -10.67 -15.51
CA ILE A 69 -2.85 -10.74 -16.93
C ILE A 69 -4.26 -10.19 -17.14
N LEU A 70 -5.24 -10.59 -16.33
CA LEU A 70 -6.61 -10.08 -16.43
C LEU A 70 -6.68 -8.57 -16.26
N VAL A 71 -5.95 -8.00 -15.29
CA VAL A 71 -5.89 -6.56 -15.07
C VAL A 71 -5.22 -5.85 -16.25
N ALA A 72 -4.20 -6.45 -16.85
CA ALA A 72 -3.56 -5.92 -18.05
C ALA A 72 -4.53 -5.90 -19.25
N ILE A 73 -5.25 -7.01 -19.50
CA ILE A 73 -6.28 -7.09 -20.55
C ILE A 73 -7.39 -6.07 -20.31
N ALA A 74 -7.91 -6.00 -19.07
CA ALA A 74 -8.95 -5.03 -18.71
C ALA A 74 -8.47 -3.59 -18.92
N SER A 75 -7.21 -3.28 -18.60
CA SER A 75 -6.64 -1.94 -18.82
C SER A 75 -6.59 -1.58 -20.31
N VAL A 76 -6.21 -2.53 -21.18
CA VAL A 76 -6.20 -2.33 -22.64
C VAL A 76 -7.60 -2.04 -23.17
N ILE A 77 -8.65 -2.60 -22.58
CA ILE A 77 -10.04 -2.39 -22.98
C ILE A 77 -10.59 -1.07 -22.41
N ILE A 78 -10.30 -0.76 -21.15
CA ILE A 78 -10.85 0.41 -20.45
C ILE A 78 -10.28 1.72 -20.99
N VAL A 79 -8.99 1.76 -21.34
CA VAL A 79 -8.35 2.99 -21.85
C VAL A 79 -9.08 3.55 -23.09
N PRO A 80 -9.36 2.77 -24.15
CA PRO A 80 -10.19 3.20 -25.28
C PRO A 80 -11.60 3.67 -24.89
N ILE A 81 -12.23 3.01 -23.90
CA ILE A 81 -13.57 3.39 -23.42
C ILE A 81 -13.52 4.78 -22.76
N ILE A 82 -12.51 5.05 -21.92
CA ILE A 82 -12.29 6.36 -21.30
C ILE A 82 -12.09 7.42 -22.39
N PHE A 83 -11.30 7.13 -23.42
CA PHE A 83 -11.11 8.05 -24.54
C PHE A 83 -12.40 8.34 -25.31
N ASN A 84 -13.20 7.32 -25.60
CA ASN A 84 -14.49 7.48 -26.26
C ASN A 84 -15.47 8.29 -25.41
N LEU A 85 -15.52 8.05 -24.10
CA LEU A 85 -16.33 8.83 -23.17
C LEU A 85 -15.89 10.30 -23.13
N PHE A 86 -14.59 10.56 -23.09
CA PHE A 86 -14.06 11.92 -23.13
C PHE A 86 -14.40 12.64 -24.44
N HIS A 87 -14.33 11.94 -25.57
CA HIS A 87 -14.76 12.47 -26.86
C HIS A 87 -16.27 12.76 -26.89
N LEU A 88 -17.09 11.89 -26.30
CA LEU A 88 -18.53 12.07 -26.17
C LEU A 88 -18.86 13.33 -25.34
N ILE A 89 -18.19 13.53 -24.22
CA ILE A 89 -18.35 14.73 -23.37
C ILE A 89 -17.96 15.99 -24.15
N LYS A 90 -16.86 15.97 -24.91
CA LYS A 90 -16.47 17.08 -25.80
C LYS A 90 -17.51 17.36 -26.88
N PHE A 91 -18.09 16.31 -27.45
CA PHE A 91 -19.15 16.47 -28.45
C PHE A 91 -20.41 17.12 -27.84
N PHE A 92 -20.84 16.65 -26.67
CA PHE A 92 -21.98 17.22 -25.96
C PHE A 92 -21.75 18.67 -25.55
N THR A 93 -20.62 18.99 -24.92
CA THR A 93 -20.27 20.36 -24.52
C THR A 93 -20.22 21.31 -25.71
N ARG A 94 -19.62 20.90 -26.84
CA ARG A 94 -19.61 21.70 -28.07
C ARG A 94 -21.02 21.91 -28.65
N LYS A 95 -21.86 20.87 -28.63
CA LYS A 95 -23.24 20.97 -29.10
C LYS A 95 -24.07 21.88 -28.19
N LEU A 96 -23.88 21.79 -26.87
CA LEU A 96 -24.52 22.64 -25.87
C LEU A 96 -24.11 24.10 -26.06
N ASP A 97 -22.81 24.35 -26.26
CA ASP A 97 -22.26 25.68 -26.51
C ASP A 97 -22.81 26.29 -27.81
N ILE A 98 -22.84 25.54 -28.91
CA ILE A 98 -23.45 26.02 -30.18
C ILE A 98 -24.95 26.31 -29.99
N THR A 99 -25.67 25.51 -29.20
CA THR A 99 -27.12 25.67 -29.02
C THR A 99 -27.43 26.86 -28.11
N LEU A 100 -26.67 27.03 -27.02
CA LEU A 100 -26.76 28.18 -26.12
C LEU A 100 -26.33 29.46 -26.83
N ASN A 101 -25.25 29.43 -27.61
CA ASN A 101 -24.79 30.59 -28.36
C ASN A 101 -25.79 30.97 -29.46
N LYS A 102 -26.41 30.01 -30.17
CA LYS A 102 -27.49 30.30 -31.13
C LYS A 102 -28.73 30.92 -30.47
N ARG A 103 -29.18 30.40 -29.31
CA ARG A 103 -30.33 30.95 -28.58
C ARG A 103 -30.00 32.31 -27.97
N GLY A 104 -28.81 32.45 -27.38
CA GLY A 104 -28.25 33.69 -26.85
C GLY A 104 -28.12 34.76 -27.93
N LEU A 105 -27.56 34.44 -29.10
CA LEU A 105 -27.50 35.35 -30.25
C LEU A 105 -28.87 35.77 -30.74
N LYS A 106 -29.86 34.87 -30.78
CA LYS A 106 -31.23 35.21 -31.22
C LYS A 106 -31.91 36.14 -30.20
N PHE A 107 -31.76 35.85 -28.91
CA PHE A 107 -32.27 36.68 -27.83
C PHE A 107 -31.59 38.06 -27.81
N LEU A 108 -30.26 38.11 -27.86
CA LEU A 108 -29.46 39.33 -27.91
C LEU A 108 -29.74 40.16 -29.17
N ARG A 109 -30.00 39.52 -30.33
CA ARG A 109 -30.36 40.22 -31.57
C ARG A 109 -31.77 40.83 -31.48
N CYS A 110 -32.71 40.16 -30.82
CA CYS A 110 -34.04 40.70 -30.53
C CYS A 110 -33.96 41.89 -29.55
N LEU A 111 -33.13 41.76 -28.51
CA LEU A 111 -32.90 42.79 -27.49
C LEU A 111 -32.17 44.02 -28.06
N LYS A 112 -31.19 43.82 -28.96
CA LYS A 112 -30.51 44.90 -29.69
C LYS A 112 -31.49 45.74 -30.51
N ASN A 113 -32.45 45.10 -31.20
CA ASN A 113 -33.42 45.79 -32.04
C ASN A 113 -34.50 46.52 -31.22
N LYS A 114 -34.82 46.03 -30.02
CA LYS A 114 -35.92 46.58 -29.20
C LYS A 114 -35.44 47.60 -28.15
N HIS A 115 -34.25 47.41 -27.57
CA HIS A 115 -33.67 48.28 -26.53
C HIS A 115 -32.13 48.35 -26.63
N PRO A 116 -31.56 49.33 -27.37
CA PRO A 116 -30.13 49.40 -27.66
C PRO A 116 -29.24 49.74 -26.44
N GLU A 117 -29.74 50.57 -25.52
CA GLU A 117 -29.03 50.95 -24.28
C GLU A 117 -28.82 49.75 -23.34
N THR A 118 -29.86 48.92 -23.17
CA THR A 118 -29.82 47.72 -22.33
C THR A 118 -28.91 46.64 -22.94
N TYR A 119 -28.92 46.52 -24.26
CA TYR A 119 -28.00 45.62 -24.98
C TYR A 119 -26.53 45.97 -24.74
N ARG A 120 -26.18 47.27 -24.70
CA ARG A 120 -24.80 47.72 -24.45
C ARG A 120 -24.30 47.30 -23.06
N LYS A 121 -25.15 47.45 -22.02
CA LYS A 121 -24.83 47.02 -20.64
C LYS A 121 -24.75 45.50 -20.48
N ILE A 122 -25.61 44.76 -21.17
CA ILE A 122 -25.62 43.30 -21.09
C ILE A 122 -24.41 42.71 -21.82
N ARG A 123 -24.02 43.29 -22.97
CA ARG A 123 -22.88 42.80 -23.75
C ARG A 123 -21.55 42.92 -22.98
N SER A 124 -21.35 44.01 -22.24
CA SER A 124 -20.16 44.16 -21.38
C SER A 124 -20.09 43.14 -20.22
N CYS A 125 -21.23 42.57 -19.81
CA CYS A 125 -21.27 41.52 -18.78
C CYS A 125 -21.17 40.09 -19.34
N ILE A 126 -21.40 39.89 -20.64
CA ILE A 126 -21.46 38.58 -21.30
C ILE A 126 -20.19 38.30 -22.13
N ASP A 127 -19.19 39.18 -22.10
CA ASP A 127 -17.85 38.86 -22.58
C ASP A 127 -17.18 37.85 -21.63
N PHE A 128 -17.69 36.61 -21.67
CA PHE A 128 -17.05 35.48 -21.06
C PHE A 128 -15.68 35.31 -21.72
N PRO A 129 -14.60 35.17 -20.93
CA PRO A 129 -13.32 34.78 -21.50
C PRO A 129 -13.55 33.49 -22.28
N LYS A 130 -13.29 33.52 -23.60
CA LYS A 130 -13.28 32.32 -24.42
C LYS A 130 -12.23 31.40 -23.81
N PHE A 131 -12.66 30.44 -22.99
CA PHE A 131 -11.80 29.38 -22.50
C PHE A 131 -11.34 28.59 -23.73
N ASN A 132 -10.16 28.94 -24.22
CA ASN A 132 -9.52 28.27 -25.34
C ASN A 132 -9.00 26.90 -24.86
N TYR A 133 -9.93 25.95 -24.66
CA TYR A 133 -9.62 24.52 -24.51
C TYR A 133 -8.86 23.96 -25.71
N HIS A 134 -8.73 24.73 -26.80
CA HIS A 134 -8.03 24.35 -28.01
C HIS A 134 -6.51 24.41 -27.96
N LYS A 135 -5.89 25.01 -26.92
CA LYS A 135 -4.43 25.19 -26.85
C LYS A 135 -3.70 24.22 -25.93
N TYR A 136 -4.39 23.25 -25.32
CA TYR A 136 -3.72 22.11 -24.74
C TYR A 136 -3.58 21.04 -25.81
N ASP A 137 -2.34 20.62 -26.07
CA ASP A 137 -2.08 19.55 -27.03
C ASP A 137 -2.89 18.32 -26.64
N LYS A 138 -3.77 17.87 -27.54
CA LYS A 138 -4.58 16.67 -27.32
C LYS A 138 -3.69 15.48 -26.93
N ALA A 139 -2.44 15.46 -27.41
CA ALA A 139 -1.43 14.48 -27.06
C ALA A 139 -1.12 14.49 -25.54
N LEU A 140 -0.83 15.65 -24.94
CA LEU A 140 -0.50 15.75 -23.51
C LEU A 140 -1.64 15.29 -22.60
N ILE A 141 -2.88 15.69 -22.91
CA ILE A 141 -4.05 15.25 -22.13
C ILE A 141 -4.21 13.73 -22.24
N ASN A 142 -4.02 13.17 -23.44
CA ASN A 142 -4.12 11.74 -23.65
C ASN A 142 -3.04 10.97 -22.88
N GLU A 143 -1.80 11.46 -22.90
CA GLU A 143 -0.69 10.88 -22.15
C GLU A 143 -0.94 10.92 -20.64
N ILE A 144 -1.42 12.05 -20.10
CA ILE A 144 -1.77 12.17 -18.67
C ILE A 144 -2.86 11.18 -18.28
N VAL A 145 -3.91 11.03 -19.10
CA VAL A 145 -4.99 10.08 -18.82
C VAL A 145 -4.46 8.64 -18.80
N VAL A 146 -3.63 8.26 -19.78
CA VAL A 146 -3.04 6.92 -19.85
C VAL A 146 -2.12 6.67 -18.66
N ILE A 147 -1.22 7.61 -18.35
CA ILE A 147 -0.28 7.50 -17.23
C ILE A 147 -1.03 7.44 -15.90
N SER A 148 -2.02 8.30 -15.70
CA SER A 148 -2.84 8.31 -14.47
C SER A 148 -3.59 6.99 -14.30
N TRP A 149 -4.18 6.45 -15.37
CA TRP A 149 -4.85 5.16 -15.32
C TRP A 149 -3.89 4.03 -15.00
N LEU A 150 -2.73 4.00 -15.68
CA LEU A 150 -1.70 3.00 -15.48
C LEU A 150 -1.18 3.02 -14.03
N LEU A 151 -0.87 4.20 -13.49
CA LEU A 151 -0.46 4.36 -12.10
C LEU A 151 -1.55 3.94 -11.11
N THR A 152 -2.81 4.26 -11.40
CA THR A 152 -3.94 3.83 -10.56
C THR A 152 -4.06 2.31 -10.52
N THR A 153 -3.95 1.65 -11.68
CA THR A 153 -3.95 0.20 -11.78
C THR A 153 -2.79 -0.42 -11.01
N LEU A 154 -1.57 0.09 -11.20
CA LEU A 154 -0.39 -0.37 -10.47
C LEU A 154 -0.55 -0.17 -8.96
N PHE A 155 -1.10 0.97 -8.54
CA PHE A 155 -1.35 1.27 -7.14
C PHE A 155 -2.26 0.23 -6.49
N PHE A 156 -3.43 -0.04 -7.08
CA PHE A 156 -4.36 -1.01 -6.51
C PHE A 156 -3.82 -2.43 -6.54
N LEU A 157 -3.15 -2.83 -7.63
CA LEU A 157 -2.58 -4.17 -7.75
C LEU A 157 -1.49 -4.40 -6.68
N SER A 158 -0.60 -3.43 -6.50
CA SER A 158 0.47 -3.45 -5.50
C SER A 158 -0.10 -3.44 -4.08
N LYS A 159 -1.05 -2.54 -3.79
CA LYS A 159 -1.68 -2.43 -2.47
C LYS A 159 -2.37 -3.72 -2.05
N ILE A 160 -3.17 -4.30 -2.95
CA ILE A 160 -3.89 -5.54 -2.68
C ILE A 160 -2.90 -6.68 -2.43
N LYS A 161 -1.84 -6.80 -3.23
CA LYS A 161 -0.84 -7.86 -3.04
C LYS A 161 -0.05 -7.68 -1.73
N GLY A 162 0.36 -6.45 -1.40
CA GLY A 162 1.04 -6.15 -0.13
C GLY A 162 0.21 -6.54 1.08
N ASN A 163 -1.09 -6.21 1.08
CA ASN A 163 -2.00 -6.59 2.15
C ASN A 163 -2.22 -8.11 2.25
N ILE A 164 -2.36 -8.80 1.11
CA ILE A 164 -2.52 -10.26 1.10
C ILE A 164 -1.28 -10.94 1.66
N ASP A 165 -0.10 -10.51 1.24
CA ASP A 165 1.15 -11.12 1.67
C ASP A 165 1.43 -10.82 3.16
N ALA A 166 1.20 -9.59 3.62
CA ALA A 166 1.35 -9.26 5.06
C ALA A 166 0.40 -10.06 5.94
N ARG A 167 -0.85 -10.24 5.48
CA ARG A 167 -1.83 -11.07 6.17
C ARG A 167 -1.44 -12.55 6.15
N ARG A 168 -0.93 -13.05 5.03
CA ARG A 168 -0.44 -14.43 4.95
C ARG A 168 0.71 -14.64 5.93
N ASP A 169 1.61 -13.67 6.02
CA ASP A 169 2.79 -13.74 6.86
C ASP A 169 2.49 -13.52 8.35
N SER A 170 1.30 -13.04 8.70
CA SER A 170 0.87 -12.86 10.09
C SER A 170 0.28 -14.10 10.76
N TYR A 171 -0.03 -15.15 10.00
CA TYR A 171 -0.54 -16.42 10.52
C TYR A 171 0.50 -17.54 10.44
N ARG A 172 0.51 -18.44 11.43
CA ARG A 172 1.55 -19.48 11.54
C ARG A 172 1.60 -20.41 10.32
N ASP A 173 0.45 -20.96 9.94
CA ASP A 173 0.39 -22.03 8.93
C ASP A 173 0.73 -21.55 7.52
N THR A 174 0.62 -20.24 7.26
CA THR A 174 0.80 -19.68 5.92
C THR A 174 2.02 -18.79 5.77
N SER A 175 2.67 -18.44 6.87
CA SER A 175 3.75 -17.45 6.87
C SER A 175 5.07 -18.02 6.37
N PHE A 176 5.74 -17.26 5.51
CA PHE A 176 7.11 -17.55 5.05
C PHE A 176 8.20 -16.90 5.92
N LEU A 177 7.82 -16.11 6.92
CA LEU A 177 8.78 -15.46 7.81
C LEU A 177 9.35 -16.46 8.81
N PRO A 178 10.65 -16.38 9.16
CA PRO A 178 11.25 -17.34 10.07
C PRO A 178 10.68 -17.19 11.48
N VAL A 179 10.50 -18.32 12.15
CA VAL A 179 10.18 -18.37 13.57
C VAL A 179 11.43 -17.97 14.35
N VAL A 180 11.24 -17.15 15.37
CA VAL A 180 12.34 -16.59 16.15
C VAL A 180 12.21 -16.92 17.62
N THR A 181 13.32 -17.34 18.22
CA THR A 181 13.46 -17.44 19.67
C THR A 181 14.56 -16.47 20.10
N LEU A 182 14.22 -15.55 21.01
CA LEU A 182 15.16 -14.63 21.63
C LEU A 182 15.54 -15.14 23.01
N ILE A 183 16.84 -15.21 23.27
CA ILE A 183 17.40 -15.54 24.58
C ILE A 183 18.18 -14.32 25.07
N THR A 184 17.84 -13.85 26.27
CA THR A 184 18.41 -12.65 26.89
C THR A 184 18.58 -12.85 28.40
N PRO A 185 19.54 -12.17 29.05
CA PRO A 185 19.58 -12.08 30.51
C PRO A 185 18.30 -11.46 31.09
N GLU A 186 17.89 -11.93 32.26
CA GLU A 186 16.65 -11.53 32.97
C GLU A 186 16.53 -10.01 33.14
N ASN A 187 17.63 -9.33 33.47
CA ASN A 187 17.62 -7.89 33.79
C ASN A 187 17.74 -6.97 32.57
N ARG A 188 17.63 -7.48 31.34
CA ARG A 188 17.85 -6.70 30.11
C ARG A 188 16.60 -6.47 29.26
N LEU A 189 15.55 -7.27 29.44
CA LEU A 189 14.31 -7.14 28.68
C LEU A 189 13.11 -7.14 29.65
N PRO A 190 12.17 -6.16 29.55
CA PRO A 190 10.98 -6.10 30.41
C PRO A 190 9.87 -7.08 29.97
N LEU A 191 10.18 -8.00 29.06
CA LEU A 191 9.24 -8.93 28.42
C LEU A 191 9.86 -10.33 28.38
N GLY A 192 9.00 -11.35 28.35
CA GLY A 192 9.42 -12.75 28.33
C GLY A 192 9.45 -13.38 29.72
N ARG A 193 9.46 -14.71 29.75
CA ARG A 193 9.47 -15.51 30.98
C ARG A 193 10.72 -16.37 31.05
N LYS A 194 11.02 -16.87 32.25
CA LYS A 194 12.16 -17.74 32.49
C LYS A 194 11.96 -19.09 31.81
N ILE A 195 13.06 -19.71 31.41
CA ILE A 195 13.04 -21.00 30.70
C ILE A 195 12.64 -22.13 31.66
N ASP A 196 13.09 -22.04 32.91
CA ASP A 196 12.87 -22.99 34.00
C ASP A 196 11.52 -22.78 34.71
N ASP A 197 10.97 -21.57 34.69
CA ASP A 197 9.65 -21.25 35.23
C ASP A 197 8.84 -20.37 34.26
N LEU A 198 7.95 -21.01 33.50
CA LEU A 198 7.05 -20.33 32.55
C LEU A 198 5.83 -19.69 33.25
N GLY A 199 5.67 -19.83 34.57
CA GLY A 199 4.63 -19.16 35.35
C GLY A 199 5.12 -17.88 36.05
N ASP A 200 6.43 -17.64 36.07
CA ASP A 200 7.04 -16.44 36.67
C ASP A 200 6.93 -15.26 35.69
N ASP A 201 6.03 -14.33 35.99
CA ASP A 201 5.88 -13.09 35.23
C ASP A 201 7.04 -12.12 35.50
N PRO A 202 7.51 -11.37 34.49
CA PRO A 202 8.68 -10.52 34.64
C PRO A 202 8.44 -9.42 35.68
N ASN A 203 9.42 -9.21 36.55
CA ASN A 203 9.34 -8.19 37.60
C ASN A 203 9.48 -6.77 37.01
N ILE A 204 8.36 -6.06 36.94
CA ILE A 204 8.27 -4.70 36.36
C ILE A 204 8.95 -3.65 37.24
N ASN A 205 9.18 -3.90 38.53
CA ASN A 205 9.64 -2.90 39.50
C ASN A 205 10.99 -2.25 39.14
N ASN A 206 11.81 -2.94 38.33
CA ASN A 206 13.11 -2.45 37.88
C ASN A 206 13.06 -1.68 36.55
N PHE A 207 11.89 -1.62 35.91
CA PHE A 207 11.69 -0.97 34.62
C PHE A 207 10.81 0.27 34.74
N ARG A 208 11.02 1.24 33.85
CA ARG A 208 10.17 2.43 33.73
C ARG A 208 9.46 2.39 32.39
N ILE A 209 8.18 2.71 32.40
CA ILE A 209 7.31 2.66 31.22
C ILE A 209 6.88 4.08 30.88
N ILE A 210 6.89 4.43 29.59
CA ILE A 210 6.32 5.64 29.02
C ILE A 210 5.50 5.24 27.80
N GLY A 211 4.23 5.62 27.74
CA GLY A 211 3.33 5.33 26.62
C GLY A 211 2.08 4.55 27.03
N ASP A 212 1.61 3.70 26.13
CA ASP A 212 0.40 2.88 26.31
C ASP A 212 0.68 1.69 27.23
N ILE A 213 0.17 1.79 28.47
CA ILE A 213 0.33 0.75 29.48
C ILE A 213 -0.55 -0.47 29.20
N GLU A 214 -1.72 -0.27 28.57
CA GLU A 214 -2.68 -1.34 28.28
C GLU A 214 -2.09 -2.30 27.25
N LEU A 215 -1.36 -1.77 26.24
CA LEU A 215 -0.64 -2.59 25.27
C LEU A 215 0.45 -3.46 25.94
N TYR A 216 1.15 -2.91 26.93
CA TYR A 216 2.18 -3.65 27.66
C TYR A 216 1.56 -4.76 28.51
N GLU A 217 0.49 -4.45 29.25
CA GLU A 217 -0.26 -5.45 30.02
C GLU A 217 -0.82 -6.55 29.12
N GLU A 218 -1.34 -6.19 27.94
CA GLU A 218 -1.82 -7.17 26.96
C GLU A 218 -0.69 -8.09 26.46
N LEU A 219 0.51 -7.56 26.25
CA LEU A 219 1.67 -8.37 25.86
C LEU A 219 2.15 -9.30 26.97
N LEU A 220 1.97 -8.94 28.24
CA LEU A 220 2.28 -9.79 29.40
C LEU A 220 1.22 -10.87 29.63
N LEU A 221 -0.06 -10.50 29.52
CA LEU A 221 -1.20 -11.38 29.78
C LEU A 221 -1.44 -12.40 28.67
N ARG A 222 -1.07 -12.08 27.43
CA ARG A 222 -1.11 -13.03 26.33
C ARG A 222 -0.02 -14.05 26.55
N ASP A 223 -0.44 -15.25 26.92
CA ASP A 223 0.39 -16.39 27.28
C ASP A 223 1.17 -16.96 26.08
N TYR A 224 2.07 -16.15 25.49
CA TYR A 224 2.78 -16.45 24.24
C TYR A 224 3.73 -17.65 24.35
N ASN A 225 4.10 -18.05 25.58
CA ASN A 225 5.03 -19.14 25.87
C ASN A 225 4.40 -20.26 26.70
N ASN A 226 3.11 -20.17 27.08
CA ASN A 226 2.46 -21.18 27.91
C ASN A 226 1.97 -22.35 27.05
N LYS A 227 2.72 -23.46 27.10
CA LYS A 227 2.38 -24.73 26.43
C LYS A 227 1.53 -25.66 27.31
N THR A 228 1.20 -25.26 28.54
CA THR A 228 0.57 -26.13 29.54
C THR A 228 -0.97 -26.13 29.50
N ASP A 229 -1.62 -25.17 28.85
CA ASP A 229 -3.08 -25.19 28.66
C ASP A 229 -3.45 -25.47 27.17
N PRO A 230 -4.08 -26.63 26.88
CA PRO A 230 -4.49 -27.00 25.52
C PRO A 230 -5.58 -26.10 24.91
N ASN A 231 -6.20 -25.21 25.70
CA ASN A 231 -7.20 -24.25 25.21
C ASN A 231 -6.61 -22.93 24.71
N PHE A 232 -5.35 -22.63 25.05
CA PHE A 232 -4.72 -21.40 24.57
C PHE A 232 -4.17 -21.60 23.15
N PRO A 233 -4.41 -20.63 22.24
CA PRO A 233 -3.90 -20.72 20.89
C PRO A 233 -2.37 -20.65 20.92
N GLU A 234 -1.70 -21.68 20.40
CA GLU A 234 -0.25 -21.70 20.29
C GLU A 234 0.22 -20.49 19.47
N VAL A 235 0.98 -19.58 20.07
CA VAL A 235 1.51 -18.40 19.39
C VAL A 235 2.99 -18.62 19.11
N THR A 236 3.40 -18.35 17.87
CA THR A 236 4.81 -18.36 17.50
C THR A 236 5.30 -16.95 17.24
N TRP A 237 6.48 -16.61 17.74
CA TRP A 237 7.12 -15.34 17.41
C TRP A 237 7.82 -15.45 16.06
N ARG A 238 7.66 -14.43 15.22
CA ARG A 238 8.28 -14.38 13.89
C ARG A 238 9.09 -13.11 13.71
N LEU A 239 10.17 -13.23 12.96
CA LEU A 239 11.01 -12.10 12.58
C LEU A 239 10.43 -11.43 11.33
N LEU A 240 9.97 -10.19 11.47
CA LEU A 240 9.47 -9.36 10.37
C LEU A 240 10.62 -8.69 9.60
N LEU A 241 11.58 -8.13 10.33
CA LEU A 241 12.68 -7.38 9.77
C LEU A 241 13.88 -7.42 10.70
N ASP A 242 15.07 -7.56 10.11
CA ASP A 242 16.36 -7.39 10.77
C ASP A 242 17.12 -6.28 10.04
N ARG A 243 17.16 -5.08 10.63
CA ARG A 243 17.82 -3.89 10.07
C ARG A 243 18.28 -2.93 11.15
N ASN A 244 19.35 -2.19 10.86
CA ASN A 244 19.90 -1.12 11.71
C ASN A 244 20.22 -1.56 13.14
N GLY A 245 20.68 -2.79 13.31
CA GLY A 245 20.92 -3.33 14.63
C GLY A 245 19.62 -3.52 15.44
N GLN A 246 18.48 -3.75 14.78
CA GLN A 246 17.18 -3.93 15.43
C GLN A 246 16.45 -5.13 14.83
N TYR A 247 15.87 -5.94 15.73
CA TYR A 247 14.95 -7.01 15.38
C TYR A 247 13.52 -6.54 15.57
N TYR A 248 12.74 -6.59 14.50
CA TYR A 248 11.31 -6.37 14.53
C TYR A 248 10.64 -7.75 14.57
N ILE A 249 10.08 -8.10 15.71
CA ILE A 249 9.41 -9.38 15.91
C ILE A 249 7.93 -9.16 16.23
N PHE A 250 7.09 -10.14 15.90
CA PHE A 250 5.66 -10.07 16.23
C PHE A 250 5.10 -11.46 16.56
N PRO A 251 4.03 -11.54 17.35
CA PRO A 251 3.33 -12.78 17.64
C PRO A 251 2.42 -13.16 16.47
N SER A 252 2.60 -14.38 15.95
CA SER A 252 1.81 -14.99 14.88
C SER A 252 0.85 -16.02 15.48
N PRO A 253 -0.45 -15.72 15.61
CA PRO A 253 -1.43 -16.63 16.20
C PRO A 253 -1.78 -17.80 15.25
N LEU A 254 -2.23 -18.92 15.86
CA LEU A 254 -2.67 -20.12 15.15
C LEU A 254 -4.03 -19.96 14.43
N LYS A 255 -4.97 -19.19 15.00
CA LYS A 255 -6.37 -19.17 14.51
C LYS A 255 -6.58 -18.18 13.35
N LYS A 256 -7.13 -18.72 12.25
CA LYS A 256 -7.53 -18.01 11.03
C LYS A 256 -8.72 -17.06 11.20
N ASP A 257 -9.38 -17.08 12.36
CA ASP A 257 -10.63 -16.37 12.65
C ASP A 257 -10.44 -14.94 13.18
N VAL A 258 -9.20 -14.45 13.24
CA VAL A 258 -8.92 -13.06 13.64
C VAL A 258 -9.51 -12.11 12.58
N PRO A 259 -10.36 -11.13 12.99
CA PRO A 259 -10.94 -10.16 12.06
C PRO A 259 -9.86 -9.44 11.25
N SER A 260 -10.14 -9.18 9.96
CA SER A 260 -9.19 -8.58 9.00
C SER A 260 -8.61 -7.21 9.41
N ASN A 261 -9.15 -6.57 10.45
CA ASN A 261 -8.73 -5.27 10.95
C ASN A 261 -7.79 -5.33 12.16
N VAL A 262 -7.50 -6.52 12.69
CA VAL A 262 -6.58 -6.66 13.82
C VAL A 262 -5.18 -6.92 13.28
N SER A 263 -4.27 -6.00 13.59
CA SER A 263 -2.84 -6.10 13.30
C SER A 263 -2.12 -6.64 14.53
N PRO A 264 -1.14 -7.55 14.38
CA PRO A 264 -0.34 -7.98 15.51
C PRO A 264 0.55 -6.83 16.01
N PRO A 265 0.79 -6.72 17.33
CA PRO A 265 1.76 -5.78 17.86
C PRO A 265 3.17 -6.16 17.41
N VAL A 266 4.02 -5.17 17.12
CA VAL A 266 5.42 -5.38 16.77
C VAL A 266 6.29 -4.95 17.94
N VAL A 267 7.17 -5.85 18.37
CA VAL A 267 8.18 -5.59 19.39
C VAL A 267 9.51 -5.34 18.67
N VAL A 268 10.15 -4.22 18.99
CA VAL A 268 11.46 -3.85 18.46
C VAL A 268 12.50 -4.08 19.54
N ILE A 269 13.48 -4.93 19.23
CA ILE A 269 14.58 -5.26 20.15
C ILE A 269 15.88 -4.77 19.53
N GLN A 270 16.63 -3.99 20.30
CA GLN A 270 17.97 -3.56 19.90
C GLN A 270 18.92 -4.77 19.92
N GLN A 271 19.77 -4.90 18.91
CA GLN A 271 20.87 -5.87 18.89
C GLN A 271 21.91 -5.48 19.94
N SER A 272 22.51 -6.50 20.57
CA SER A 272 23.58 -6.28 21.53
C SER A 272 24.92 -6.35 20.81
N ASP A 273 25.67 -5.24 20.85
CA ASP A 273 27.06 -5.20 20.37
C ASP A 273 27.98 -6.15 21.15
N LEU A 274 27.60 -6.49 22.40
CA LEU A 274 28.35 -7.37 23.30
C LEU A 274 27.94 -8.86 23.21
N GLY A 275 27.04 -9.22 22.28
CA GLY A 275 26.56 -10.61 22.14
C GLY A 275 25.66 -11.10 23.29
N GLU A 276 25.04 -10.20 24.05
CA GLU A 276 24.16 -10.55 25.18
C GLU A 276 22.84 -11.20 24.75
N TYR A 277 22.50 -11.13 23.46
CA TYR A 277 21.29 -11.72 22.90
C TYR A 277 21.64 -12.85 21.94
N THR A 278 20.96 -13.98 22.11
CA THR A 278 20.99 -15.06 21.11
C THR A 278 19.65 -15.11 20.41
N VAL A 279 19.68 -14.98 19.08
CA VAL A 279 18.51 -15.10 18.22
C VAL A 279 18.60 -16.40 17.45
N ILE A 280 17.67 -17.31 17.69
CA ILE A 280 17.57 -18.58 16.97
C ILE A 280 16.49 -18.42 15.90
N LEU A 281 16.85 -18.65 14.65
CA LEU A 281 15.93 -18.63 13.51
C LEU A 281 15.63 -20.06 13.08
N SER A 282 14.35 -20.39 13.00
CA SER A 282 13.88 -21.68 12.50
C SER A 282 12.96 -21.48 11.30
N SER A 283 13.14 -22.30 10.27
CA SER A 283 12.18 -22.41 9.17
C SER A 283 11.12 -23.44 9.56
N GLU A 284 9.99 -22.98 10.05
CA GLU A 284 8.79 -23.81 10.05
C GLU A 284 8.22 -23.72 8.63
N ALA A 285 8.40 -24.79 7.83
CA ALA A 285 7.81 -24.83 6.50
C ALA A 285 6.27 -24.78 6.66
N PRO A 286 5.54 -23.98 5.86
CA PRO A 286 4.10 -24.06 5.84
C PRO A 286 3.72 -25.50 5.45
N SER A 287 3.02 -26.19 6.35
CA SER A 287 2.56 -27.59 6.18
C SER A 287 1.40 -27.70 5.21
#